data_AF-A0A5C8I9X4-F1
#
_entry.id   AF-A0A5C8I9X4-F1
#
_cell.length_a   1.000
_cell.length_b   1.000
_cell.length_c   1.000
_cell.angle_alpha   90.00
_cell.angle_beta   90.00
_cell.angle_gamma   90.00
#
_symmetry.space_group_name_H-M   'P 1'
#
loop_
_entity.id
_entity.type
_entity.pdbx_description
1 polymer ?
#
loop_
_entity_poly.entity_id
_entity_poly.type
_entity_poly.pdbx_seq_one_letter_code
_entity_poly.pdbx_strand_id
1 'polypeptide(L)'
;MTTIHRLLDEAFTGVDPTPDVLDLKDEIRANLEARVAELESSGTDSDAAARRAIEELGDVRALVAELPAASPWNAHRVRPRPAFVVRTVVLSVVAAAALAVLVTDGVGLLALPTLAAALAVTAVALSLGVVVGDALRQETSTNYPMSPRRASGYGVATAAVLAALGTGWLVLRGLEFPWLILVGALFLGGVALFAGLGASQTNRHKAWALQQSEHYAEQGDRFTQDPAAAARFGIYTLVIMVVAVVAFIVLTIALGWAWSWLALVAGFLVMMIVLARMLFPPTR
;
A
#
# COMPACT_ATOMS: atom_id res chain seq x y z
N MET A 1 -44.38 -13.87 1.34
CA MET A 1 -43.30 -12.96 0.92
C MET A 1 -41.99 -13.69 1.04
N THR A 2 -41.45 -14.07 -0.09
CA THR A 2 -40.22 -14.83 -0.22
C THR A 2 -39.13 -13.82 -0.51
N THR A 3 -38.34 -13.46 0.49
CA THR A 3 -37.27 -12.48 0.29
C THR A 3 -36.21 -13.08 -0.65
N ILE A 4 -35.72 -12.29 -1.61
CA ILE A 4 -34.67 -12.68 -2.57
C ILE A 4 -33.44 -13.30 -1.89
N HIS A 5 -33.13 -12.83 -0.68
CA HIS A 5 -32.08 -13.33 0.18
C HIS A 5 -32.25 -14.82 0.50
N ARG A 6 -33.48 -15.25 0.81
CA ARG A 6 -33.80 -16.65 1.13
C ARG A 6 -33.62 -17.55 -0.09
N LEU A 7 -34.08 -17.09 -1.26
CA LEU A 7 -33.96 -17.85 -2.52
C LEU A 7 -32.50 -17.98 -2.96
N LEU A 8 -31.72 -16.91 -2.79
CA LEU A 8 -30.29 -16.92 -3.08
C LEU A 8 -29.52 -17.83 -2.10
N ASP A 9 -29.85 -17.80 -0.80
CA ASP A 9 -29.26 -18.71 0.17
C ASP A 9 -29.57 -20.17 -0.17
N GLU A 10 -30.80 -20.45 -0.60
CA GLU A 10 -31.24 -21.78 -1.02
C GLU A 10 -30.46 -22.25 -2.26
N ALA A 11 -30.27 -21.39 -3.26
CA ALA A 11 -29.52 -21.70 -4.47
C ALA A 11 -28.03 -22.03 -4.22
N PHE A 12 -27.43 -21.45 -3.17
CA PHE A 12 -26.06 -21.72 -2.74
C PHE A 12 -25.93 -22.89 -1.74
N THR A 13 -27.02 -23.62 -1.46
CA THR A 13 -26.98 -24.74 -0.51
C THR A 13 -26.06 -25.86 -0.99
N GLY A 14 -25.11 -26.25 -0.13
CA GLY A 14 -24.14 -27.30 -0.43
C GLY A 14 -22.95 -26.85 -1.28
N VAL A 15 -22.80 -25.55 -1.55
CA VAL A 15 -21.58 -24.96 -2.10
C VAL A 15 -20.65 -24.58 -0.96
N ASP A 16 -19.36 -24.90 -1.08
CA ASP A 16 -18.36 -24.53 -0.08
C ASP A 16 -18.17 -23.00 -0.05
N PRO A 17 -18.34 -22.32 1.10
CA PRO A 17 -18.29 -20.86 1.19
C PRO A 17 -16.85 -20.33 1.18
N THR A 18 -16.17 -20.48 0.05
CA THR A 18 -14.86 -19.87 -0.18
C THR A 18 -14.98 -18.35 -0.35
N PRO A 19 -13.89 -17.57 -0.16
CA PRO A 19 -13.93 -16.11 -0.36
C PRO A 19 -14.45 -15.69 -1.74
N ASP A 20 -14.05 -16.41 -2.79
CA ASP A 20 -14.45 -16.10 -4.17
C ASP A 20 -15.93 -16.45 -4.42
N VAL A 21 -16.43 -17.53 -3.79
CA VAL A 21 -17.86 -17.89 -3.82
C VAL A 21 -18.71 -16.87 -3.06
N LEU A 22 -18.20 -16.33 -1.94
CA LEU A 22 -18.89 -15.30 -1.18
C LEU A 22 -18.96 -13.97 -1.95
N ASP A 23 -17.86 -13.59 -2.62
CA ASP A 23 -17.81 -12.40 -3.47
C ASP A 23 -18.77 -12.55 -4.67
N LEU A 24 -18.75 -13.71 -5.34
CA LEU A 24 -19.70 -14.05 -6.40
C LEU A 24 -21.16 -14.00 -5.91
N LYS A 25 -21.43 -14.49 -4.69
CA LYS A 25 -22.76 -14.42 -4.10
C LYS A 25 -23.22 -12.98 -3.84
N ASP A 26 -22.31 -12.11 -3.40
CA ASP A 26 -22.61 -10.70 -3.19
C ASP A 26 -22.81 -9.95 -4.53
N GLU A 27 -22.03 -10.28 -5.57
CA GLU A 27 -22.21 -9.76 -6.93
C GLU A 27 -23.55 -10.19 -7.54
N ILE A 28 -23.87 -11.49 -7.47
CA ILE A 28 -25.16 -12.03 -7.93
C ILE A 28 -26.31 -11.39 -7.16
N ARG A 29 -26.16 -11.15 -5.85
CA ARG A 29 -27.20 -10.44 -5.07
C ARG A 29 -27.49 -9.07 -5.65
N ALA A 30 -26.45 -8.26 -5.90
CA ALA A 30 -26.63 -6.92 -6.45
C ALA A 30 -27.30 -6.95 -7.84
N ASN A 31 -26.90 -7.89 -8.70
CA ASN A 31 -27.51 -8.06 -10.03
C ASN A 31 -28.97 -8.52 -9.97
N LEU A 32 -29.28 -9.44 -9.06
CA LEU A 32 -30.65 -9.92 -8.84
C LEU A 32 -31.55 -8.82 -8.27
N GLU A 33 -31.06 -8.00 -7.34
CA GLU A 33 -31.80 -6.85 -6.82
C GLU A 33 -32.13 -5.85 -7.93
N ALA A 34 -31.16 -5.54 -8.79
CA ALA A 34 -31.39 -4.69 -9.97
C ALA A 34 -32.42 -5.31 -10.93
N ARG A 35 -32.34 -6.62 -11.19
CA ARG A 35 -33.25 -7.33 -12.09
C ARG A 35 -34.68 -7.40 -11.55
N VAL A 36 -34.85 -7.61 -10.24
CA VAL A 36 -36.16 -7.58 -9.59
C VAL A 36 -36.79 -6.20 -9.69
N ALA A 37 -36.03 -5.14 -9.45
CA ALA A 37 -36.54 -3.77 -9.59
C ALA A 37 -37.02 -3.47 -11.01
N GLU A 38 -36.32 -3.98 -12.04
CA GLU A 38 -36.74 -3.87 -13.44
C GLU A 38 -38.07 -4.61 -13.70
N LEU A 39 -38.20 -5.86 -13.22
CA LEU A 39 -39.42 -6.65 -13.36
C LEU A 39 -40.62 -6.04 -12.63
N GLU A 40 -40.40 -5.45 -11.45
CA GLU A 40 -41.42 -4.70 -10.71
C GLU A 40 -41.84 -3.44 -11.48
N SER A 41 -40.89 -2.72 -12.07
CA SER A 41 -41.17 -1.51 -12.87
C SER A 41 -42.00 -1.79 -14.13
N SER A 42 -41.96 -3.03 -14.64
CA SER A 42 -42.77 -3.51 -15.75
C SER A 42 -44.12 -4.11 -15.33
N GLY A 43 -44.46 -4.01 -14.03
CA GLY A 43 -45.75 -4.38 -13.47
C GLY A 43 -45.84 -5.82 -12.93
N THR A 44 -44.70 -6.50 -12.75
CA THR A 44 -44.66 -7.83 -12.12
C THR A 44 -44.78 -7.70 -10.60
N ASP A 45 -45.58 -8.54 -9.95
CA ASP A 45 -45.63 -8.62 -8.48
C ASP A 45 -44.26 -8.99 -7.90
N SER A 46 -43.90 -8.42 -6.76
CA SER A 46 -42.57 -8.56 -6.13
C SER A 46 -42.15 -10.02 -5.91
N ASP A 47 -43.09 -10.89 -5.48
CA ASP A 47 -42.77 -12.29 -5.22
C ASP A 47 -42.59 -13.08 -6.52
N ALA A 48 -43.33 -12.71 -7.57
CA ALA A 48 -43.18 -13.28 -8.91
C ALA A 48 -41.90 -12.78 -9.59
N ALA A 49 -41.53 -11.51 -9.40
CA ALA A 49 -40.30 -10.91 -9.91
C ALA A 49 -39.07 -11.58 -9.31
N ALA A 50 -39.05 -11.80 -7.98
CA ALA A 50 -37.94 -12.48 -7.30
C ALA A 50 -37.74 -13.92 -7.77
N ARG A 51 -38.82 -14.70 -7.94
CA ARG A 51 -38.73 -16.07 -8.47
C ARG A 51 -38.23 -16.09 -9.91
N ARG A 52 -38.77 -15.21 -10.76
CA ARG A 52 -38.35 -15.10 -12.16
C ARG A 52 -36.88 -14.70 -12.30
N ALA A 53 -36.40 -13.75 -11.49
CA ALA A 53 -35.00 -13.35 -11.50
C ALA A 53 -34.05 -14.51 -11.11
N ILE A 54 -34.45 -15.34 -10.14
CA ILE A 54 -33.71 -16.55 -9.76
C ILE A 54 -33.76 -17.63 -10.84
N GLU A 55 -34.89 -17.80 -11.53
CA GLU A 55 -34.98 -18.70 -12.69
C GLU A 55 -34.08 -18.25 -13.85
N GLU A 56 -34.00 -16.94 -14.11
CA GLU A 56 -33.14 -16.34 -15.13
C GLU A 56 -31.63 -16.48 -14.80
N LEU A 57 -31.27 -16.61 -13.51
CA LEU A 57 -29.88 -16.82 -13.08
C LEU A 57 -29.30 -18.19 -13.52
N GLY A 58 -30.14 -19.22 -13.64
CA GLY A 58 -29.72 -20.55 -14.06
C GLY A 58 -28.95 -21.35 -13.00
N ASP A 59 -28.04 -22.23 -13.44
CA ASP A 59 -27.31 -23.15 -12.55
C ASP A 59 -26.12 -22.46 -11.85
N VAL A 60 -26.33 -22.10 -10.58
CA VAL A 60 -25.30 -21.52 -9.71
C VAL A 60 -24.06 -22.42 -9.59
N ARG A 61 -24.20 -23.75 -9.67
CA ARG A 61 -23.06 -24.66 -9.57
C ARG A 61 -22.17 -24.57 -10.80
N ALA A 62 -22.75 -24.33 -11.98
CA ALA A 62 -21.99 -24.06 -13.20
C ALA A 62 -21.20 -22.74 -13.06
N LEU A 63 -21.84 -21.68 -12.55
CA LEU A 63 -21.18 -20.39 -12.29
C LEU A 63 -20.01 -20.53 -11.29
N VAL A 64 -20.19 -21.32 -10.24
CA VAL A 64 -19.12 -21.61 -9.26
C VAL A 64 -18.02 -22.47 -9.87
N ALA A 65 -18.35 -23.39 -10.78
CA ALA A 65 -17.37 -24.22 -11.48
C ALA A 65 -16.52 -23.44 -12.49
N GLU A 66 -17.04 -22.32 -13.00
CA GLU A 66 -16.30 -21.38 -13.85
C GLU A 66 -15.34 -20.49 -13.05
N LEU A 67 -15.49 -20.41 -11.73
CA LEU A 67 -14.50 -19.71 -10.91
C LEU A 67 -13.14 -20.37 -11.11
N PRO A 68 -12.08 -19.58 -11.39
CA PRO A 68 -10.75 -20.13 -11.50
C PRO A 68 -10.43 -20.90 -10.23
N ALA A 69 -9.80 -22.07 -10.38
CA ALA A 69 -9.34 -22.87 -9.24
C ALA A 69 -8.67 -21.93 -8.23
N ALA A 70 -9.14 -21.99 -6.97
CA ALA A 70 -8.79 -21.03 -5.93
C ALA A 70 -7.30 -20.71 -6.02
N SER A 71 -6.98 -19.43 -6.23
CA SER A 71 -5.60 -18.98 -6.34
C SER A 71 -4.80 -19.52 -5.16
N PRO A 72 -3.58 -20.06 -5.34
CA PRO A 72 -2.74 -20.50 -4.22
C PRO A 72 -2.59 -19.43 -3.12
N TRP A 73 -2.74 -18.16 -3.51
CA TRP A 73 -2.78 -17.00 -2.63
C TRP A 73 -3.98 -16.99 -1.68
N ASN A 74 -5.16 -17.44 -2.11
CA ASN A 74 -6.37 -17.48 -1.30
C ASN A 74 -6.25 -18.50 -0.16
N ALA A 75 -5.55 -19.61 -0.38
CA ALA A 75 -5.24 -20.59 0.66
C ALA A 75 -4.33 -20.03 1.78
N HIS A 76 -3.47 -19.05 1.45
CA HIS A 76 -2.51 -18.44 2.39
C HIS A 76 -2.92 -17.06 2.89
N ARG A 77 -4.15 -16.62 2.57
CA ARG A 77 -4.64 -15.29 2.91
C ARG A 77 -4.87 -15.16 4.41
N VAL A 78 -4.08 -14.30 5.06
CA VAL A 78 -4.28 -13.94 6.47
C VAL A 78 -5.15 -12.70 6.55
N ARG A 79 -6.27 -12.78 7.26
CA ARG A 79 -7.10 -11.60 7.57
C ARG A 79 -6.45 -10.80 8.72
N PRO A 80 -6.27 -9.48 8.58
CA PRO A 80 -5.78 -8.66 9.68
C PRO A 80 -6.71 -8.73 10.89
N ARG A 81 -6.14 -8.56 12.09
CA ARG A 81 -6.95 -8.52 13.31
C ARG A 81 -7.83 -7.26 13.30
N PRO A 82 -9.14 -7.33 13.58
CA PRO A 82 -10.01 -6.16 13.56
C PRO A 82 -9.52 -5.01 14.45
N ALA A 83 -9.00 -5.33 15.64
CA ALA A 83 -8.42 -4.35 16.55
C ALA A 83 -7.22 -3.61 15.96
N PHE A 84 -6.37 -4.29 15.17
CA PHE A 84 -5.26 -3.66 14.46
C PHE A 84 -5.76 -2.67 13.42
N VAL A 85 -6.78 -3.04 12.64
CA VAL A 85 -7.37 -2.17 11.60
C VAL A 85 -7.96 -0.92 12.24
N VAL A 86 -8.81 -1.08 13.25
CA VAL A 86 -9.46 0.04 13.94
C VAL A 86 -8.42 0.98 14.54
N ARG A 87 -7.43 0.45 15.28
CA ARG A 87 -6.37 1.28 15.88
C ARG A 87 -5.54 2.01 14.83
N THR A 88 -5.17 1.33 13.74
CA THR A 88 -4.41 1.94 12.65
C THR A 88 -5.19 3.07 11.98
N VAL A 89 -6.47 2.85 11.70
CA VAL A 89 -7.35 3.87 11.10
C VAL A 89 -7.47 5.08 12.02
N VAL A 90 -7.82 4.88 13.30
CA VAL A 90 -7.97 5.98 14.26
C VAL A 90 -6.68 6.77 14.40
N LEU A 91 -5.53 6.10 14.56
CA LEU A 91 -4.23 6.77 14.69
C LEU A 91 -3.81 7.47 13.39
N SER A 92 -4.12 6.91 12.23
CA SER A 92 -3.85 7.55 10.94
C SER A 92 -4.69 8.81 10.75
N VAL A 93 -5.96 8.79 11.19
CA VAL A 93 -6.82 9.98 11.18
C VAL A 93 -6.28 11.05 12.12
N VAL A 94 -5.86 10.69 13.33
CA VAL A 94 -5.23 11.64 14.28
C VAL A 94 -3.95 12.23 13.70
N ALA A 95 -3.07 11.40 13.12
CA ALA A 95 -1.84 11.85 12.48
C ALA A 95 -2.12 12.79 11.30
N ALA A 96 -3.07 12.44 10.44
CA ALA A 96 -3.45 13.26 9.29
C ALA A 96 -4.04 14.61 9.71
N ALA A 97 -4.93 14.62 10.70
CA ALA A 97 -5.52 15.85 11.24
C ALA A 97 -4.44 16.75 11.86
N ALA A 98 -3.56 16.20 12.69
CA ALA A 98 -2.47 16.94 13.30
C ALA A 98 -1.47 17.48 12.25
N LEU A 99 -1.16 16.68 11.22
CA LEU A 99 -0.31 17.13 10.12
C LEU A 99 -0.97 18.25 9.30
N ALA A 100 -2.28 18.15 9.01
CA ALA A 100 -3.01 19.21 8.31
C ALA A 100 -3.00 20.53 9.10
N VAL A 101 -3.16 20.46 10.43
CA VAL A 101 -3.03 21.62 11.33
C VAL A 101 -1.62 22.22 11.28
N LEU A 102 -0.56 21.40 11.27
CA LEU A 102 0.82 21.88 11.14
C LEU A 102 1.10 22.51 9.77
N VAL A 103 0.58 21.92 8.69
CA VAL A 103 0.77 22.44 7.33
C VAL A 103 0.07 23.78 7.18
N THR A 104 -1.18 23.89 7.64
CA THR A 104 -1.96 25.14 7.60
C THR A 104 -1.32 26.25 8.43
N ASP A 105 -0.75 25.91 9.58
CA ASP A 105 0.07 26.84 10.36
C ASP A 105 1.36 27.24 9.63
N GLY A 106 2.07 26.28 9.02
CA GLY A 106 3.32 26.53 8.30
C GLY A 106 3.18 27.42 7.06
N VAL A 107 2.01 27.43 6.42
CA VAL A 107 1.69 28.36 5.33
C VAL A 107 1.05 29.68 5.79
N GLY A 108 0.93 29.89 7.11
CA GLY A 108 0.42 31.13 7.69
C GLY A 108 -1.10 31.28 7.67
N LEU A 109 -1.86 30.22 7.39
CA LEU A 109 -3.33 30.23 7.47
C LEU A 109 -3.82 30.07 8.91
N LEU A 110 -3.04 29.38 9.74
CA LEU A 110 -3.22 29.33 11.20
C LEU A 110 -2.03 30.02 11.88
N ALA A 111 -2.27 30.58 13.06
CA ALA A 111 -1.24 31.15 13.92
C ALA A 111 -1.24 30.40 15.26
N LEU A 112 -0.81 29.15 15.24
CA LEU A 112 -0.81 28.31 16.43
C LEU A 112 0.20 28.82 17.46
N PRO A 113 -0.18 28.83 18.75
CA PRO A 113 0.81 29.01 19.81
C PRO A 113 1.79 27.83 19.81
N THR A 114 3.04 28.08 20.22
CA THR A 114 4.12 27.09 20.20
C THR A 114 3.75 25.77 20.88
N LEU A 115 3.02 25.83 21.98
CA LEU A 115 2.55 24.63 22.68
C LEU A 115 1.58 23.79 21.82
N ALA A 116 0.64 24.42 21.12
CA ALA A 116 -0.30 23.70 20.25
C ALA A 116 0.43 23.05 19.06
N ALA A 117 1.38 23.76 18.48
CA ALA A 117 2.22 23.22 17.40
C ALA A 117 3.09 22.04 17.89
N ALA A 118 3.67 22.12 19.09
CA ALA A 118 4.41 21.03 19.71
C ALA A 118 3.54 19.79 20.02
N LEU A 119 2.31 19.99 20.48
CA LEU A 119 1.34 18.91 20.69
C LEU A 119 0.96 18.24 19.36
N ALA A 120 0.74 19.02 18.30
CA ALA A 120 0.45 18.48 16.97
C ALA A 120 1.64 17.67 16.42
N VAL A 121 2.89 18.16 16.57
CA VAL A 121 4.10 17.39 16.21
C VAL A 121 4.16 16.06 16.97
N THR A 122 3.90 16.09 18.28
CA THR A 122 3.92 14.89 19.12
C THR A 122 2.81 13.91 18.72
N ALA A 123 1.62 14.41 18.40
CA ALA A 123 0.50 13.60 17.94
C ALA A 123 0.83 12.87 16.63
N VAL A 124 1.47 13.55 15.65
CA VAL A 124 1.94 12.91 14.41
C VAL A 124 2.99 11.84 14.71
N ALA A 125 4.03 12.21 15.47
CA ALA A 125 5.16 11.33 15.75
C ALA A 125 4.75 10.05 16.48
N LEU A 126 3.96 10.17 17.55
CA LEU A 126 3.51 9.01 18.34
C LEU A 126 2.53 8.15 17.56
N SER A 127 1.56 8.76 16.87
CA SER A 127 0.56 8.00 16.11
C SER A 127 1.20 7.15 15.03
N LEU A 128 2.09 7.75 14.22
CA LEU A 128 2.80 7.02 13.15
C LEU A 128 3.82 6.02 13.70
N GLY A 129 4.50 6.33 14.81
CA GLY A 129 5.38 5.37 15.46
C GLY A 129 4.63 4.13 15.96
N VAL A 130 3.47 4.32 16.57
CA VAL A 130 2.60 3.21 17.00
C VAL A 130 2.10 2.40 15.80
N VAL A 131 1.66 3.07 14.73
CA VAL A 131 1.20 2.40 13.50
C VAL A 131 2.31 1.52 12.90
N VAL A 132 3.54 2.03 12.80
CA VAL A 132 4.68 1.24 12.30
C VAL A 132 4.95 0.03 13.20
N GLY A 133 4.98 0.22 14.52
CA GLY A 133 5.20 -0.88 15.45
C GLY A 133 4.11 -1.96 15.38
N ASP A 134 2.85 -1.55 15.30
CA ASP A 134 1.72 -2.47 15.17
C ASP A 134 1.72 -3.20 13.82
N ALA A 135 1.99 -2.48 12.72
CA ALA A 135 2.05 -3.06 11.38
C ALA A 135 3.12 -4.15 11.27
N LEU A 136 4.26 -4.00 11.96
CA LEU A 136 5.31 -5.02 11.98
C LEU A 136 4.97 -6.23 12.86
N ARG A 137 4.10 -6.07 13.85
CA ARG A 137 3.58 -7.17 14.68
C ARG A 137 2.41 -7.90 14.03
N GLN A 138 1.73 -7.26 13.09
CA GLN A 138 0.63 -7.85 12.37
C GLN A 138 1.17 -8.90 11.40
N GLU A 139 0.66 -10.13 11.54
CA GLU A 139 0.93 -11.19 10.59
C GLU A 139 0.29 -10.84 9.24
N THR A 140 1.02 -11.05 8.15
CA THR A 140 0.52 -10.86 6.78
C THR A 140 0.47 -12.20 6.05
N SER A 141 -0.11 -12.21 4.85
CA SER A 141 -0.12 -13.39 3.99
C SER A 141 1.31 -13.90 3.75
N THR A 142 2.27 -13.01 3.53
CA THR A 142 3.64 -13.36 3.10
C THR A 142 4.69 -13.34 4.21
N ASN A 143 4.41 -12.78 5.39
CA ASN A 143 5.39 -12.61 6.47
C ASN A 143 4.87 -13.09 7.83
N TYR A 144 5.77 -13.69 8.62
CA TYR A 144 5.55 -13.93 10.05
C TYR A 144 5.59 -12.62 10.85
N PRO A 145 4.87 -12.55 11.98
CA PRO A 145 4.86 -11.35 12.82
C PRO A 145 6.25 -11.11 13.44
N MET A 146 6.67 -9.85 13.50
CA MET A 146 7.92 -9.48 14.15
C MET A 146 7.79 -9.58 15.68
N SER A 147 8.89 -9.93 16.36
CA SER A 147 8.91 -9.99 17.82
C SER A 147 8.56 -8.62 18.43
N PRO A 148 7.80 -8.57 19.55
CA PRO A 148 7.29 -7.30 20.09
C PRO A 148 8.38 -6.27 20.36
N ARG A 149 9.54 -6.70 20.87
CA ARG A 149 10.68 -5.83 21.19
C ARG A 149 11.26 -5.15 19.95
N ARG A 150 11.42 -5.89 18.85
CA ARG A 150 11.97 -5.33 17.60
C ARG A 150 10.97 -4.41 16.94
N ALA A 151 9.70 -4.82 16.88
CA ALA A 151 8.64 -4.01 16.30
C ALA A 151 8.45 -2.68 17.06
N SER A 152 8.46 -2.71 18.39
CA SER A 152 8.46 -1.47 19.19
C SER A 152 9.70 -0.62 18.94
N GLY A 153 10.85 -1.24 18.71
CA GLY A 153 12.08 -0.53 18.33
C GLY A 153 11.92 0.27 17.04
N TYR A 154 11.36 -0.32 15.99
CA TYR A 154 11.05 0.40 14.75
C TYR A 154 10.03 1.51 14.98
N GLY A 155 8.98 1.27 15.76
CA GLY A 155 7.99 2.29 16.09
C GLY A 155 8.58 3.49 16.86
N VAL A 156 9.46 3.23 17.82
CA VAL A 156 10.19 4.27 18.56
C VAL A 156 11.16 5.02 17.64
N ALA A 157 11.87 4.32 16.76
CA ALA A 157 12.74 4.96 15.77
C ALA A 157 11.96 5.90 14.85
N THR A 158 10.80 5.47 14.34
CA THR A 158 9.89 6.30 13.54
C THR A 158 9.44 7.54 14.32
N ALA A 159 8.95 7.37 15.55
CA ALA A 159 8.49 8.48 16.38
C ALA A 159 9.62 9.47 16.67
N ALA A 160 10.83 9.00 16.98
CA ALA A 160 11.99 9.84 17.26
C ALA A 160 12.39 10.68 16.04
N VAL A 161 12.46 10.07 14.84
CA VAL A 161 12.79 10.81 13.61
C VAL A 161 11.72 11.86 13.29
N LEU A 162 10.44 11.50 13.38
CA LEU A 162 9.35 12.46 13.11
C LEU A 162 9.30 13.60 14.15
N ALA A 163 9.51 13.29 15.43
CA ALA A 163 9.60 14.28 16.49
C ALA A 163 10.80 15.23 16.26
N ALA A 164 11.94 14.70 15.81
CA ALA A 164 13.10 15.52 15.46
C ALA A 164 12.78 16.49 14.32
N LEU A 165 12.16 16.01 13.23
CA LEU A 165 11.77 16.84 12.09
C LEU A 165 10.77 17.92 12.49
N GLY A 166 9.72 17.55 13.23
CA GLY A 166 8.71 18.51 13.69
C GLY A 166 9.27 19.53 14.68
N THR A 167 10.14 19.11 15.60
CA THR A 167 10.84 20.03 16.53
C THR A 167 11.80 20.96 15.76
N GLY A 168 12.49 20.46 14.74
CA GLY A 168 13.32 21.28 13.86
C GLY A 168 12.51 22.37 13.16
N TRP A 169 11.31 22.03 12.67
CA TRP A 169 10.39 23.03 12.13
C TRP A 169 9.92 24.06 13.18
N LEU A 170 9.70 23.66 14.44
CA LEU A 170 9.38 24.61 15.51
C LEU A 170 10.54 25.58 15.80
N VAL A 171 11.80 25.13 15.71
CA VAL A 171 12.98 26.00 15.80
C VAL A 171 12.98 27.02 14.67
N LEU A 172 12.63 26.62 13.44
CA LEU A 172 12.49 27.56 12.32
C LEU A 172 11.36 28.59 12.55
N ARG A 173 10.36 28.26 13.37
CA ARG A 173 9.33 29.22 13.81
C ARG A 173 9.72 30.10 15.01
N GLY A 174 10.95 29.98 15.51
CA GLY A 174 11.43 30.79 16.64
C GLY A 174 11.42 30.08 18.00
N LEU A 175 11.26 28.75 18.05
CA LEU A 175 11.66 28.00 19.25
C LEU A 175 13.18 28.14 19.46
N GLU A 176 13.62 28.26 20.71
CA GLU A 176 15.01 28.60 21.02
C GLU A 176 16.03 27.58 20.48
N PHE A 177 17.21 28.07 20.08
CA PHE A 177 18.27 27.25 19.50
C PHE A 177 18.75 26.04 20.33
N PRO A 178 18.73 26.03 21.68
CA PRO A 178 19.11 24.84 22.45
C PRO A 178 18.30 23.60 22.11
N TRP A 179 17.07 23.76 21.59
CA TRP A 179 16.24 22.65 21.12
C TRP A 179 16.83 21.90 19.92
N LEU A 180 17.78 22.48 19.18
CA LEU A 180 18.52 21.78 18.13
C LEU A 180 19.34 20.60 18.66
N ILE A 181 19.76 20.64 19.93
CA ILE A 181 20.44 19.50 20.58
C ILE A 181 19.47 18.32 20.66
N LEU A 182 18.21 18.56 21.06
CA LEU A 182 17.18 17.53 21.10
C LEU A 182 16.86 17.01 19.69
N VAL A 183 16.76 17.90 18.69
CA VAL A 183 16.57 17.52 17.28
C VAL A 183 17.68 16.57 16.83
N GLY A 184 18.95 16.94 17.04
CA GLY A 184 20.09 16.12 16.69
C GLY A 184 20.09 14.77 17.41
N ALA A 185 19.83 14.75 18.71
CA ALA A 185 19.78 13.53 19.50
C ALA A 185 18.67 12.57 19.04
N LEU A 186 17.45 13.08 18.82
CA LEU A 186 16.31 12.28 18.36
C LEU A 186 16.52 11.76 16.93
N PHE A 187 17.02 12.61 16.02
CA PHE A 187 17.26 12.23 14.63
C PHE A 187 18.35 11.18 14.52
N LEU A 188 19.54 11.45 15.07
CA LEU A 188 20.67 10.52 15.03
C LEU A 188 20.37 9.23 15.79
N GLY A 189 19.73 9.33 16.97
CA GLY A 189 19.31 8.17 17.74
C GLY A 189 18.29 7.30 16.99
N GLY A 190 17.29 7.92 16.36
CA GLY A 190 16.30 7.23 15.54
C GLY A 190 16.91 6.54 14.32
N VAL A 191 17.79 7.25 13.59
CA VAL A 191 18.51 6.69 12.43
C VAL A 191 19.43 5.55 12.84
N ALA A 192 20.21 5.71 13.92
CA ALA A 192 21.08 4.65 14.44
C ALA A 192 20.27 3.41 14.87
N LEU A 193 19.11 3.62 15.50
CA LEU A 193 18.21 2.53 15.88
C LEU A 193 17.63 1.82 14.65
N PHE A 194 17.20 2.55 13.61
CA PHE A 194 16.79 1.97 12.33
C PHE A 194 17.90 1.14 11.70
N ALA A 195 19.12 1.69 11.64
CA ALA A 195 20.28 1.02 11.07
C ALA A 195 20.60 -0.28 11.83
N GLY A 196 20.65 -0.22 13.17
CA GLY A 196 20.93 -1.39 14.00
C GLY A 196 19.84 -2.48 13.91
N LEU A 197 18.57 -2.07 13.87
CA LEU A 197 17.46 -3.01 13.68
C LEU A 197 17.47 -3.61 12.27
N GLY A 198 17.64 -2.79 11.24
CA GLY A 198 17.71 -3.24 9.84
C GLY A 198 18.88 -4.20 9.60
N ALA A 199 20.08 -3.86 10.09
CA ALA A 199 21.26 -4.71 9.94
C ALA A 199 21.13 -6.07 10.66
N SER A 200 20.33 -6.12 11.74
CA SER A 200 20.06 -7.35 12.49
C SER A 200 18.76 -8.05 12.07
N GLN A 201 18.13 -7.62 10.98
CA GLN A 201 16.87 -8.19 10.53
C GLN A 201 17.11 -9.52 9.82
N THR A 202 16.47 -10.58 10.32
CA THR A 202 16.42 -11.87 9.66
C THR A 202 15.23 -11.98 8.71
N ASN A 203 15.32 -12.88 7.73
CA ASN A 203 14.22 -13.17 6.83
C ASN A 203 13.01 -13.69 7.63
N ARG A 204 11.85 -13.08 7.42
CA ARG A 204 10.57 -13.43 8.07
C ARG A 204 9.51 -13.91 7.09
N HIS A 205 9.87 -14.07 5.81
CA HIS A 205 8.95 -14.56 4.80
C HIS A 205 8.53 -15.99 5.12
N LYS A 206 7.28 -16.32 4.80
CA LYS A 206 6.76 -17.68 4.93
C LYS A 206 7.36 -18.57 3.84
N ALA A 207 7.49 -19.86 4.13
CA ALA A 207 8.11 -20.82 3.20
C ALA A 207 7.43 -20.83 1.82
N TRP A 208 6.10 -20.81 1.78
CA TRP A 208 5.34 -20.75 0.53
C TRP A 208 5.65 -19.47 -0.28
N ALA A 209 5.82 -18.33 0.40
CA ALA A 209 6.12 -17.05 -0.25
C ALA A 209 7.54 -17.04 -0.81
N LEU A 210 8.47 -17.71 -0.13
CA LEU A 210 9.83 -17.93 -0.63
C LEU A 210 9.84 -18.85 -1.84
N GLN A 211 9.16 -20.00 -1.77
CA GLN A 211 9.03 -20.94 -2.90
C GLN A 211 8.39 -20.27 -4.12
N GLN A 212 7.36 -19.44 -3.91
CA GLN A 212 6.75 -18.68 -4.99
C GLN A 212 7.73 -17.68 -5.61
N SER A 213 8.54 -16.99 -4.79
CA SER A 213 9.57 -16.07 -5.30
C SER A 213 10.69 -16.79 -6.04
N GLU A 214 11.08 -17.98 -5.57
CA GLU A 214 12.03 -18.87 -6.25
C GLU A 214 11.46 -19.32 -7.59
N HIS A 215 10.19 -19.72 -7.65
CA HIS A 215 9.55 -20.10 -8.90
C HIS A 215 9.53 -18.95 -9.93
N TYR A 216 9.28 -17.72 -9.50
CA TYR A 216 9.39 -16.55 -10.38
C TYR A 216 10.84 -16.26 -10.80
N ALA A 217 11.82 -16.51 -9.92
CA ALA A 217 13.24 -16.39 -10.27
C ALA A 217 13.68 -17.48 -11.26
N GLU A 218 13.16 -18.71 -11.12
CA GLU A 218 13.41 -19.87 -11.98
C GLU A 218 12.75 -19.73 -13.36
N GLN A 219 11.60 -19.05 -13.46
CA GLN A 219 11.01 -18.64 -14.74
C GLN A 219 11.97 -17.76 -15.56
N GLY A 220 13.02 -17.23 -14.92
CA GLY A 220 14.21 -16.67 -15.55
C GLY A 220 13.96 -15.29 -16.13
N ASP A 221 14.65 -14.29 -15.57
CA ASP A 221 14.79 -13.00 -16.25
C ASP A 221 15.69 -13.20 -17.49
N ARG A 222 15.32 -12.59 -18.62
CA ARG A 222 16.15 -12.56 -19.82
C ARG A 222 17.58 -12.12 -19.50
N PHE A 223 17.81 -11.25 -18.53
CA PHE A 223 19.14 -10.83 -18.13
C PHE A 223 19.98 -11.94 -17.49
N THR A 224 19.34 -12.94 -16.87
CA THR A 224 20.01 -14.13 -16.36
C THR A 224 20.32 -15.12 -17.48
N GLN A 225 19.45 -15.20 -18.49
CA GLN A 225 19.61 -16.10 -19.64
C GLN A 225 20.56 -15.56 -20.73
N ASP A 226 20.58 -14.24 -20.92
CA ASP A 226 21.40 -13.53 -21.90
C ASP A 226 22.25 -12.44 -21.19
N PRO A 227 23.47 -12.78 -20.74
CA PRO A 227 24.35 -11.82 -20.07
C PRO A 227 24.76 -10.66 -20.97
N ALA A 228 24.71 -10.82 -22.30
CA ALA A 228 24.97 -9.72 -23.22
C ALA A 228 23.80 -8.72 -23.24
N ALA A 229 22.55 -9.17 -23.13
CA ALA A 229 21.40 -8.29 -22.94
C ALA A 229 21.49 -7.53 -21.62
N ALA A 230 21.90 -8.18 -20.54
CA ALA A 230 22.12 -7.53 -19.24
C ALA A 230 23.20 -6.45 -19.31
N ALA A 231 24.33 -6.73 -19.96
CA ALA A 231 25.41 -5.77 -20.16
C ALA A 231 24.95 -4.55 -20.99
N ARG A 232 24.19 -4.77 -22.07
CA ARG A 232 23.63 -3.68 -22.89
C ARG A 232 22.65 -2.83 -22.10
N PHE A 233 21.78 -3.46 -21.31
CA PHE A 233 20.87 -2.75 -20.42
C PHE A 233 21.62 -1.87 -19.41
N GLY A 234 22.68 -2.40 -18.79
CA GLY A 234 23.54 -1.65 -17.88
C GLY A 234 24.19 -0.44 -18.54
N ILE A 235 24.75 -0.62 -19.75
CA ILE A 235 25.35 0.48 -20.53
C ILE A 235 24.30 1.54 -20.87
N TYR A 236 23.12 1.14 -21.36
CA TYR A 236 22.05 2.09 -21.70
C TYR A 236 21.57 2.85 -20.48
N THR A 237 21.39 2.16 -19.34
CA THR A 237 21.00 2.78 -18.07
C THR A 237 22.02 3.83 -17.63
N LEU A 238 23.31 3.50 -17.67
CA LEU A 238 24.39 4.43 -17.31
C LEU A 238 24.37 5.67 -18.21
N VAL A 239 24.28 5.47 -19.53
CA VAL A 239 24.23 6.57 -20.50
C VAL A 239 23.02 7.47 -20.25
N ILE A 240 21.83 6.88 -20.05
CA ILE A 240 20.60 7.63 -19.77
C ILE A 240 20.74 8.46 -18.50
N MET A 241 21.29 7.88 -17.42
CA MET A 241 21.47 8.59 -16.15
C MET A 241 22.48 9.74 -16.27
N VAL A 242 23.62 9.49 -16.92
CA VAL A 242 24.63 10.54 -17.16
C VAL A 242 24.04 11.68 -17.97
N VAL A 243 23.32 11.38 -19.05
CA VAL A 243 22.65 12.40 -19.88
C VAL A 243 21.60 13.17 -19.08
N ALA A 244 20.79 12.49 -18.27
CA ALA A 244 19.77 13.13 -17.43
C ALA A 244 20.37 14.09 -16.39
N VAL A 245 21.47 13.69 -15.73
CA VAL A 245 22.19 14.54 -14.77
C VAL A 245 22.85 15.74 -15.45
N VAL A 246 23.52 15.52 -16.59
CA VAL A 246 24.12 16.62 -17.36
C VAL A 246 23.05 17.60 -17.82
N ALA A 247 21.93 17.11 -18.35
CA ALA A 247 20.81 17.94 -18.75
C ALA A 247 20.21 18.70 -17.55
N PHE A 248 20.05 18.06 -16.39
CA PHE A 248 19.59 18.71 -15.16
C PHE A 248 20.51 19.89 -14.77
N ILE A 249 21.83 19.69 -14.80
CA ILE A 249 22.80 20.75 -14.47
C ILE A 249 22.70 21.90 -15.46
N VAL A 250 22.70 21.60 -16.77
CA VAL A 250 22.60 22.61 -17.83
C VAL A 250 21.28 23.41 -17.72
N LEU A 251 20.15 22.73 -17.53
CA LEU A 251 18.84 23.38 -17.37
C LEU A 251 18.78 24.21 -16.08
N THR A 252 19.38 23.75 -14.99
CA THR A 252 19.44 24.53 -13.74
C THR A 252 20.19 25.84 -13.95
N ILE A 253 21.29 25.82 -14.72
CA ILE A 253 22.06 27.03 -15.05
C ILE A 253 21.29 27.94 -16.02
N ALA A 254 20.63 27.38 -17.03
CA ALA A 254 20.02 28.16 -18.11
C ALA A 254 18.60 28.68 -17.80
N LEU A 255 17.77 27.89 -17.10
CA LEU A 255 16.33 28.12 -16.90
C LEU A 255 15.94 28.17 -15.41
N GLY A 256 16.87 27.90 -14.51
CA GLY A 256 16.64 27.84 -13.07
C GLY A 256 16.06 26.50 -12.60
N TRP A 257 15.94 26.38 -11.27
CA TRP A 257 15.57 25.13 -10.59
C TRP A 257 14.15 24.63 -10.88
N ALA A 258 13.22 25.55 -11.19
CA ALA A 258 11.79 25.23 -11.30
C ALA A 258 11.47 24.16 -12.35
N TRP A 259 12.28 24.04 -13.40
CA TRP A 259 12.05 23.14 -14.53
C TRP A 259 13.14 22.09 -14.73
N SER A 260 14.29 22.22 -14.08
CA SER A 260 15.44 21.34 -14.34
C SER A 260 15.18 19.89 -13.96
N TRP A 261 14.40 19.64 -12.90
CA TRP A 261 14.01 18.30 -12.45
C TRP A 261 13.29 17.46 -13.52
N LEU A 262 12.67 18.09 -14.54
CA LEU A 262 12.04 17.39 -15.66
C LEU A 262 13.04 16.54 -16.46
N ALA A 263 14.32 16.92 -16.49
CA ALA A 263 15.35 16.10 -17.13
C ALA A 263 15.55 14.75 -16.44
N LEU A 264 15.46 14.72 -15.11
CA LEU A 264 15.57 13.47 -14.33
C LEU A 264 14.36 12.57 -14.57
N VAL A 265 13.16 13.17 -14.64
CA VAL A 265 11.92 12.45 -14.95
C VAL A 265 11.98 11.88 -16.37
N ALA A 266 12.40 12.67 -17.36
CA ALA A 266 12.55 12.21 -18.73
C ALA A 266 13.57 11.05 -18.83
N GLY A 267 14.72 11.17 -18.16
CA GLY A 267 15.71 10.09 -18.10
C GLY A 267 15.13 8.81 -17.50
N PHE A 268 14.38 8.92 -16.40
CA PHE A 268 13.71 7.77 -15.78
C PHE A 268 12.70 7.11 -16.72
N LEU A 269 11.88 7.89 -17.43
CA LEU A 269 10.91 7.36 -18.40
C LEU A 269 11.59 6.59 -19.54
N VAL A 270 12.69 7.14 -20.09
CA VAL A 270 13.47 6.46 -21.14
C VAL A 270 14.06 5.15 -20.61
N MET A 271 14.60 5.15 -19.39
CA MET A 271 15.10 3.93 -18.74
C MET A 271 14.01 2.86 -18.62
N MET A 272 12.79 3.23 -18.21
CA MET A 272 11.67 2.29 -18.12
C MET A 272 11.28 1.69 -19.48
N ILE A 273 11.29 2.50 -20.55
CA ILE A 273 11.02 2.03 -21.91
C ILE A 273 12.09 1.01 -22.36
N VAL A 274 13.36 1.33 -22.11
CA VAL A 274 14.48 0.43 -22.43
C VAL A 274 14.36 -0.88 -21.65
N LEU A 275 14.06 -0.81 -20.35
CA LEU A 275 13.84 -1.98 -19.51
C LEU A 275 12.71 -2.85 -20.07
N ALA A 276 11.54 -2.28 -20.35
CA ALA A 276 10.39 -3.02 -20.86
C ALA A 276 10.68 -3.72 -22.20
N ARG A 277 11.36 -3.01 -23.12
CA ARG A 277 11.74 -3.56 -24.44
C ARG A 277 12.76 -4.68 -24.35
N MET A 278 13.67 -4.59 -23.39
CA MET A 278 14.71 -5.60 -23.22
C MET A 278 14.20 -6.81 -22.44
N LEU A 279 13.43 -6.60 -21.38
CA LEU A 279 12.89 -7.63 -20.52
C LEU A 279 11.79 -8.45 -21.20
N PHE A 280 10.94 -7.82 -22.00
CA PHE A 280 9.78 -8.46 -22.67
C PHE A 280 9.83 -8.27 -24.20
N PRO A 281 10.72 -8.97 -24.93
CA PRO A 281 10.70 -8.93 -26.38
C PRO A 281 9.37 -9.51 -26.90
N PRO A 282 8.78 -8.95 -27.98
CA PRO A 282 7.60 -9.55 -28.59
C PRO A 282 7.94 -10.97 -29.06
N THR A 283 7.16 -11.95 -28.58
CA THR A 283 7.19 -13.31 -29.09
C THR A 283 6.83 -13.28 -30.57
N ARG A 284 7.74 -13.75 -31.43
CA ARG A 284 7.49 -13.91 -32.87
C ARG A 284 6.78 -15.22 -33.15
#